data_AF-A0A2T2TGF3-F1
#
_entry.id   AF-A0A2T2TGF3-F1
#
_cell.length_a   1.000
_cell.length_b   1.000
_cell.length_c   1.000
_cell.angle_alpha   90.00
_cell.angle_beta   90.00
_cell.angle_gamma   90.00
#
_symmetry.space_group_name_H-M   'P 1'
#
loop_
_entity.id
_entity.type
_entity.pdbx_description
1 polymer ?
#
loop_
_entity_poly.entity_id
_entity_poly.type
_entity_poly.pdbx_seq_one_letter_code
_entity_poly.pdbx_strand_id
1 'polypeptide(L)'
;MSGGVLRSSVTSAQMEHTEFGGVVPEVASRAHQRLVAPVGAEALDEAGAAFDDLDAVAVTRGPGLSGALLVGLSYAKALALGLGVELVGVNHLEGHLASVFLDERAEHEDEDAPEPPLLCLIASGGHTQLVWIEAPGAPPELLGRTRDDAAGEAFDKTAQLLGLGYPGGPEIDRLAADGDPAFHDFPRSRPESDEDGRAAHDFSFSGLKTSVLYYLKDFSYEERRRHLEQHRADLCAAIQEAVVDVLAGALFDAADQIEATAGATDLALVGGVQCRHDLRRGASSLAAWRRFSPRRRARARCRSGAGALADGGRPTVVAPGALARLRSQRGGLSSCAGFEYHRTLWLFSEQVPFRFSSANEGKAARRTIVCLNVSA
;
A
#
# COMPACT_ATOMS: atom_id res chain seq x y z
N MET A 1 18.45 3.85 -6.39
CA MET A 1 18.27 5.32 -6.34
C MET A 1 19.57 6.00 -6.64
N SER A 2 19.56 7.24 -7.13
CA SER A 2 20.77 8.07 -7.24
C SER A 2 20.40 9.52 -6.94
N GLY A 3 21.01 10.10 -5.90
CA GLY A 3 20.80 11.50 -5.50
C GLY A 3 19.35 11.86 -5.17
N GLY A 4 18.65 11.03 -4.39
CA GLY A 4 17.26 11.31 -3.99
C GLY A 4 16.17 10.84 -4.94
N VAL A 5 16.54 10.33 -6.12
CA VAL A 5 15.58 9.94 -7.16
C VAL A 5 15.54 8.42 -7.37
N LEU A 6 14.34 7.86 -7.45
CA LEU A 6 14.10 6.46 -7.83
C LEU A 6 14.49 6.23 -9.29
N ARG A 7 15.42 5.29 -9.53
CA ARG A 7 15.95 4.98 -10.87
C ARG A 7 15.28 3.77 -11.52
N SER A 8 14.92 2.79 -10.71
CA SER A 8 14.21 1.59 -11.11
C SER A 8 13.45 1.05 -9.89
N SER A 9 12.44 0.24 -10.15
CA SER A 9 11.70 -0.50 -9.12
C SER A 9 11.27 -1.79 -9.75
N VAL A 10 11.90 -2.92 -9.37
CA VAL A 10 11.58 -4.25 -9.91
C VAL A 10 10.89 -5.08 -8.84
N THR A 11 9.85 -5.80 -9.22
CA THR A 11 8.94 -6.51 -8.30
C THR A 11 8.54 -7.83 -8.95
N SER A 12 8.59 -8.96 -8.22
CA SER A 12 8.07 -10.24 -8.72
C SER A 12 6.67 -10.50 -8.20
N ALA A 13 5.75 -10.93 -9.07
CA ALA A 13 4.42 -11.37 -8.66
C ALA A 13 4.49 -12.70 -7.90
N GLN A 14 3.67 -12.85 -6.85
CA GLN A 14 3.61 -14.00 -5.96
C GLN A 14 2.70 -15.14 -6.47
N MET A 15 2.75 -15.43 -7.77
CA MET A 15 1.82 -16.39 -8.40
C MET A 15 1.98 -17.81 -7.86
N GLU A 16 3.14 -18.17 -7.28
CA GLU A 16 3.36 -19.49 -6.67
C GLU A 16 2.47 -19.77 -5.44
N HIS A 17 1.80 -18.77 -4.89
CA HIS A 17 0.89 -18.95 -3.76
C HIS A 17 -0.58 -19.17 -4.16
N THR A 18 -0.92 -18.96 -5.44
CA THR A 18 -2.29 -19.06 -5.93
C THR A 18 -2.90 -20.43 -5.69
N GLU A 19 -2.14 -21.52 -5.88
CA GLU A 19 -2.64 -22.89 -5.67
C GLU A 19 -2.93 -23.22 -4.19
N PHE A 20 -2.27 -22.52 -3.26
CA PHE A 20 -2.45 -22.69 -1.83
C PHE A 20 -3.49 -21.73 -1.24
N GLY A 21 -3.92 -20.74 -2.03
CA GLY A 21 -4.87 -19.71 -1.61
C GLY A 21 -4.30 -18.71 -0.60
N GLY A 22 -2.99 -18.71 -0.37
CA GLY A 22 -2.37 -17.83 0.61
C GLY A 22 -0.88 -18.04 0.70
N VAL A 23 -0.20 -17.15 1.41
CA VAL A 23 1.26 -17.19 1.53
C VAL A 23 1.69 -18.42 2.33
N VAL A 24 2.44 -19.31 1.68
CA VAL A 24 3.06 -20.48 2.31
C VAL A 24 4.53 -20.14 2.60
N PRO A 25 4.97 -20.10 3.87
CA PRO A 25 6.29 -19.57 4.22
C PRO A 25 7.49 -20.22 3.51
N GLU A 26 7.46 -21.55 3.36
CA GLU A 26 8.53 -22.29 2.68
C GLU A 26 8.57 -22.01 1.18
N VAL A 27 7.40 -21.95 0.53
CA VAL A 27 7.29 -21.63 -0.91
C VAL A 27 7.79 -20.21 -1.17
N ALA A 28 7.41 -19.25 -0.32
CA ALA A 28 7.87 -17.86 -0.41
C ALA A 28 9.39 -17.77 -0.28
N SER A 29 9.96 -18.46 0.71
CA SER A 29 11.41 -18.48 0.95
C SER A 29 12.19 -19.03 -0.25
N ARG A 30 11.70 -20.12 -0.86
CA ARG A 30 12.30 -20.70 -2.09
C ARG A 30 12.14 -19.80 -3.30
N ALA A 31 11.02 -19.09 -3.43
CA ALA A 31 10.84 -18.09 -4.48
C ALA A 31 11.88 -16.97 -4.34
N HIS A 32 12.04 -16.40 -3.13
CA HIS A 32 13.07 -15.40 -2.87
C HIS A 32 14.48 -15.91 -3.17
N GLN A 33 14.81 -17.15 -2.80
CA GLN A 33 16.13 -17.72 -3.08
C GLN A 33 16.43 -17.80 -4.58
N ARG A 34 15.41 -18.14 -5.38
CA ARG A 34 15.52 -18.20 -6.84
C ARG A 34 15.57 -16.82 -7.49
N LEU A 35 14.82 -15.85 -6.95
CA LEU A 35 14.54 -14.58 -7.62
C LEU A 35 15.42 -13.41 -7.16
N VAL A 36 16.02 -13.45 -5.96
CA VAL A 36 16.74 -12.29 -5.40
C VAL A 36 17.88 -11.80 -6.29
N ALA A 37 18.65 -12.71 -6.88
CA ALA A 37 19.74 -12.35 -7.79
C ALA A 37 19.26 -11.83 -9.16
N PRO A 38 18.37 -12.54 -9.91
CA PRO A 38 17.90 -12.03 -11.20
C PRO A 38 17.11 -10.73 -11.09
N VAL A 39 16.28 -10.56 -10.04
CA VAL A 39 15.57 -9.29 -9.78
C VAL A 39 16.56 -8.17 -9.49
N GLY A 40 17.61 -8.44 -8.71
CA GLY A 40 18.67 -7.47 -8.44
C GLY A 40 19.41 -7.02 -9.70
N ALA A 41 19.74 -7.96 -10.59
CA ALA A 41 20.37 -7.66 -11.87
C ALA A 41 19.45 -6.85 -12.79
N GLU A 42 18.18 -7.25 -12.92
CA GLU A 42 17.18 -6.52 -13.71
C GLU A 42 16.99 -5.08 -13.20
N ALA A 43 16.99 -4.89 -11.88
CA ALA A 43 16.86 -3.56 -11.28
C ALA A 43 18.04 -2.64 -11.63
N LEU A 44 19.25 -3.17 -11.72
CA LEU A 44 20.43 -2.43 -12.14
C LEU A 44 20.40 -2.13 -13.65
N ASP A 45 20.00 -3.11 -14.45
CA ASP A 45 19.82 -2.95 -15.90
C ASP A 45 18.78 -1.87 -16.22
N GLU A 46 17.62 -1.86 -15.54
CA GLU A 46 16.58 -0.82 -15.72
C GLU A 46 17.08 0.56 -15.27
N ALA A 47 17.94 0.60 -14.24
CA ALA A 47 18.56 1.84 -13.77
C ALA A 47 19.72 2.33 -14.66
N GLY A 48 20.19 1.49 -15.59
CA GLY A 48 21.39 1.77 -16.39
C GLY A 48 22.67 1.86 -15.54
N ALA A 49 22.75 1.06 -14.48
CA ALA A 49 23.87 1.03 -13.53
C ALA A 49 24.53 -0.36 -13.51
N ALA A 50 25.82 -0.41 -13.16
CA ALA A 50 26.54 -1.64 -12.85
C ALA A 50 26.58 -1.86 -11.33
N PHE A 51 26.92 -3.09 -10.91
CA PHE A 51 27.13 -3.38 -9.48
C PHE A 51 28.24 -2.52 -8.86
N ASP A 52 29.29 -2.20 -9.63
CA ASP A 52 30.41 -1.37 -9.18
C ASP A 52 30.04 0.11 -9.02
N ASP A 53 28.88 0.54 -9.54
CA ASP A 53 28.38 1.90 -9.36
C ASP A 53 27.67 2.09 -8.01
N LEU A 54 27.49 1.02 -7.22
CA LEU A 54 26.79 1.07 -5.93
C LEU A 54 27.69 1.61 -4.82
N ASP A 55 27.16 2.53 -4.01
CA ASP A 55 27.83 3.06 -2.82
C ASP A 55 27.37 2.38 -1.52
N ALA A 56 26.19 1.75 -1.55
CA ALA A 56 25.61 1.01 -0.44
C ALA A 56 24.56 -0.01 -0.90
N VAL A 57 24.34 -1.03 -0.07
CA VAL A 57 23.27 -2.02 -0.22
C VAL A 57 22.34 -1.91 0.97
N ALA A 58 21.06 -1.70 0.72
CA ALA A 58 20.03 -1.66 1.76
C ALA A 58 19.12 -2.89 1.66
N VAL A 59 18.69 -3.42 2.81
CA VAL A 59 17.89 -4.66 2.86
C VAL A 59 16.91 -4.64 4.01
N THR A 60 15.71 -5.16 3.78
CA THR A 60 14.72 -5.33 4.84
C THR A 60 15.24 -6.28 5.93
N ARG A 61 15.27 -5.81 7.17
CA ARG A 61 15.61 -6.60 8.36
C ARG A 61 14.37 -7.19 9.05
N GLY A 62 13.21 -6.57 8.85
CA GLY A 62 11.92 -7.00 9.37
C GLY A 62 10.97 -5.82 9.59
N PRO A 63 9.72 -6.06 10.01
CA PRO A 63 9.09 -7.39 10.16
C PRO A 63 8.85 -8.10 8.82
N GLY A 64 8.57 -9.41 8.86
CA GLY A 64 8.31 -10.25 7.69
C GLY A 64 8.57 -11.74 7.95
N LEU A 65 8.34 -12.58 6.94
CA LEU A 65 8.64 -14.01 7.04
C LEU A 65 10.14 -14.24 7.23
N SER A 66 10.50 -14.95 8.29
CA SER A 66 11.90 -15.19 8.67
C SER A 66 12.74 -15.81 7.54
N GLY A 67 12.20 -16.80 6.83
CA GLY A 67 12.91 -17.44 5.72
C GLY A 67 13.16 -16.49 4.54
N ALA A 68 12.17 -15.67 4.16
CA ALA A 68 12.32 -14.64 3.12
C ALA A 68 13.35 -13.57 3.53
N LEU A 69 13.26 -13.08 4.77
CA LEU A 69 14.19 -12.10 5.32
C LEU A 69 15.64 -12.62 5.35
N LEU A 70 15.83 -13.89 5.76
CA LEU A 70 17.15 -14.52 5.79
C LEU A 70 17.78 -14.61 4.41
N VAL A 71 17.00 -14.93 3.37
CA VAL A 71 17.49 -14.97 1.99
C VAL A 71 17.99 -13.59 1.56
N GLY A 72 17.16 -12.54 1.67
CA GLY A 72 17.56 -11.21 1.24
C GLY A 72 18.70 -10.64 2.07
N LEU A 73 18.70 -10.85 3.39
CA LEU A 73 19.79 -10.41 4.27
C LEU A 73 21.11 -11.11 3.92
N SER A 74 21.07 -12.39 3.59
CA SER A 74 22.27 -13.15 3.18
C SER A 74 22.82 -12.67 1.84
N TYR A 75 21.94 -12.46 0.85
CA TYR A 75 22.33 -11.91 -0.44
C TYR A 75 22.90 -10.49 -0.32
N ALA A 76 22.23 -9.61 0.43
CA ALA A 76 22.67 -8.24 0.64
C ALA A 76 24.03 -8.17 1.35
N LYS A 77 24.25 -9.01 2.37
CA LYS A 77 25.55 -9.13 3.06
C LYS A 77 26.65 -9.57 2.11
N ALA A 78 26.39 -10.60 1.30
CA ALA A 78 27.36 -11.10 0.33
C ALA A 78 27.71 -10.02 -0.72
N LEU A 79 26.70 -9.31 -1.22
CA LEU A 79 26.89 -8.24 -2.21
C LEU A 79 27.68 -7.06 -1.62
N ALA A 80 27.27 -6.57 -0.44
CA ALA A 80 27.96 -5.46 0.21
C ALA A 80 29.42 -5.80 0.55
N LEU A 81 29.66 -7.01 1.06
CA LEU A 81 31.01 -7.51 1.34
C LEU A 81 31.85 -7.64 0.06
N GLY A 82 31.27 -8.16 -1.03
CA GLY A 82 31.97 -8.33 -2.30
C GLY A 82 32.35 -7.01 -2.96
N LEU A 83 31.51 -5.99 -2.83
CA LEU A 83 31.74 -4.65 -3.38
C LEU A 83 32.55 -3.74 -2.43
N GLY A 84 32.69 -4.11 -1.15
CA GLY A 84 33.36 -3.28 -0.14
C GLY A 84 32.56 -2.03 0.21
N VAL A 85 31.22 -2.12 0.19
CA VAL A 85 30.29 -0.99 0.40
C VAL A 85 29.49 -1.16 1.69
N GLU A 86 28.82 -0.09 2.13
CA GLU A 86 28.00 -0.11 3.34
C GLU A 86 26.76 -1.01 3.19
N LEU A 87 26.43 -1.75 4.25
CA LEU A 87 25.18 -2.52 4.36
C LEU A 87 24.23 -1.82 5.33
N VAL A 88 23.03 -1.48 4.87
CA VAL A 88 22.00 -0.80 5.67
C VAL A 88 20.80 -1.74 5.90
N GLY A 89 20.52 -2.04 7.17
CA GLY A 89 19.32 -2.79 7.56
C GLY A 89 18.12 -1.86 7.73
N VAL A 90 17.04 -2.12 7.01
CA VAL A 90 15.85 -1.26 6.94
C VAL A 90 14.65 -1.94 7.59
N ASN A 91 13.88 -1.21 8.41
CA ASN A 91 12.59 -1.69 8.88
C ASN A 91 11.56 -1.62 7.75
N HIS A 92 10.80 -2.69 7.53
CA HIS A 92 9.81 -2.80 6.46
C HIS A 92 8.73 -1.71 6.54
N LEU A 93 8.24 -1.40 7.76
CA LEU A 93 7.20 -0.40 7.99
C LEU A 93 7.74 1.02 7.80
N GLU A 94 8.98 1.28 8.24
CA GLU A 94 9.66 2.55 7.97
C GLU A 94 9.89 2.74 6.46
N GLY A 95 10.16 1.66 5.72
CA GLY A 95 10.20 1.68 4.25
C GLY A 95 8.88 2.10 3.63
N HIS A 96 7.76 1.56 4.15
CA HIS A 96 6.41 1.98 3.75
C HIS A 96 6.11 3.44 4.10
N LEU A 97 6.72 4.02 5.12
CA LEU A 97 6.55 5.43 5.48
C LEU A 97 7.43 6.33 4.60
N ALA A 98 8.69 5.95 4.40
CA ALA A 98 9.67 6.71 3.62
C ALA A 98 9.29 6.84 2.14
N SER A 99 8.67 5.80 1.60
CA SER A 99 7.77 5.78 0.45
C SER A 99 7.05 7.10 0.12
N VAL A 100 6.46 7.74 1.13
CA VAL A 100 5.64 8.93 0.96
C VAL A 100 6.48 10.12 0.50
N PHE A 101 7.74 10.16 0.93
CA PHE A 101 8.69 11.23 0.65
C PHE A 101 9.56 10.93 -0.57
N LEU A 102 9.31 9.82 -1.27
CA LEU A 102 10.05 9.49 -2.48
C LEU A 102 9.66 10.44 -3.61
N ASP A 103 10.67 11.11 -4.13
CA ASP A 103 10.53 11.95 -5.29
C ASP A 103 10.47 11.09 -6.57
N GLU A 104 9.25 10.89 -7.11
CA GLU A 104 9.02 10.29 -8.43
C GLU A 104 9.13 11.31 -9.58
N ARG A 105 9.44 12.59 -9.28
CA ARG A 105 9.36 13.76 -10.19
C ARG A 105 10.41 13.72 -11.29
N ALA A 106 10.17 12.88 -12.27
CA ALA A 106 10.61 13.15 -13.63
C ALA A 106 9.46 13.65 -14.53
N GLU A 107 8.19 13.68 -14.07
CA GLU A 107 7.04 13.99 -14.94
C GLU A 107 5.94 14.88 -14.34
N HIS A 108 5.99 15.29 -13.06
CA HIS A 108 5.01 16.19 -12.45
C HIS A 108 5.72 17.33 -11.69
N GLU A 109 5.73 18.53 -12.28
CA GLU A 109 6.44 19.71 -11.76
C GLU A 109 5.68 20.44 -10.62
N ASP A 110 4.43 20.07 -10.32
CA ASP A 110 3.51 20.91 -9.51
C ASP A 110 3.00 20.30 -8.18
N GLU A 111 3.46 19.13 -7.72
CA GLU A 111 3.04 18.57 -6.42
C GLU A 111 4.22 18.40 -5.45
N ASP A 112 4.31 19.26 -4.43
CA ASP A 112 5.23 19.12 -3.29
C ASP A 112 4.98 17.84 -2.50
N ALA A 113 6.09 17.16 -2.14
CA ALA A 113 6.07 16.04 -1.20
C ALA A 113 5.42 16.52 0.10
N PRO A 114 4.67 15.66 0.82
CA PRO A 114 4.01 16.11 2.03
C PRO A 114 5.07 16.37 3.08
N GLU A 115 4.86 17.40 3.88
CA GLU A 115 5.73 17.72 5.01
C GLU A 115 4.99 17.37 6.30
N PRO A 116 5.67 16.81 7.31
CA PRO A 116 5.08 16.70 8.63
C PRO A 116 4.61 18.09 9.12
N PRO A 117 3.43 18.19 9.75
CA PRO A 117 2.71 17.13 10.44
C PRO A 117 1.96 16.17 9.49
N LEU A 118 2.23 14.87 9.58
CA LEU A 118 1.75 13.85 8.64
C LEU A 118 1.14 12.65 9.35
N LEU A 119 -0.13 12.36 9.06
CA LEU A 119 -0.82 11.15 9.51
C LEU A 119 -0.87 10.12 8.36
N CYS A 120 -0.28 8.96 8.59
CA CYS A 120 -0.09 7.92 7.59
C CYS A 120 -0.84 6.62 7.94
N LEU A 121 -1.77 6.21 7.08
CA LEU A 121 -2.38 4.88 7.11
C LEU A 121 -1.56 3.91 6.27
N ILE A 122 -0.98 2.89 6.92
CA ILE A 122 -0.30 1.76 6.26
C ILE A 122 -1.32 0.63 6.11
N ALA A 123 -1.75 0.33 4.89
CA ALA A 123 -2.67 -0.76 4.57
C ALA A 123 -2.08 -1.66 3.47
N SER A 124 -1.52 -2.80 3.87
CA SER A 124 -0.92 -3.82 2.99
C SER A 124 -1.56 -5.20 3.21
N GLY A 125 -1.08 -6.21 2.49
CA GLY A 125 -1.48 -7.61 2.69
C GLY A 125 -1.35 -8.06 4.14
N GLY A 126 -0.23 -7.75 4.80
CA GLY A 126 0.08 -8.22 6.16
C GLY A 126 0.15 -7.14 7.25
N HIS A 127 -0.14 -5.87 6.91
CA HIS A 127 -0.08 -4.78 7.89
C HIS A 127 -1.27 -3.84 7.73
N THR A 128 -1.84 -3.45 8.86
CA THR A 128 -2.77 -2.32 8.97
C THR A 128 -2.41 -1.50 10.19
N GLN A 129 -1.90 -0.29 9.99
CA GLN A 129 -1.39 0.58 11.05
C GLN A 129 -1.67 2.04 10.74
N LEU A 130 -1.90 2.83 11.78
CA LEU A 130 -2.05 4.27 11.73
C LEU A 130 -0.89 4.92 12.47
N VAL A 131 -0.13 5.76 11.77
CA VAL A 131 1.15 6.31 12.25
C VAL A 131 1.15 7.82 12.12
N TRP A 132 1.54 8.50 13.20
CA TRP A 132 1.67 9.95 13.27
C TRP A 132 3.13 10.38 13.18
N ILE A 133 3.40 11.44 12.41
CA ILE A 133 4.70 12.12 12.38
C ILE A 133 4.45 13.58 12.67
N GLU A 134 4.85 14.03 13.86
CA GLU A 134 4.57 15.40 14.33
C GLU A 134 5.34 16.46 13.54
N ALA A 135 6.64 16.22 13.28
CA ALA A 135 7.53 17.21 12.69
C ALA A 135 8.64 16.53 11.87
N PRO A 136 9.30 17.25 10.94
CA PRO A 136 10.49 16.73 10.28
C PRO A 136 11.54 16.32 11.31
N GLY A 137 12.09 15.10 11.20
CA GLY A 137 13.05 14.55 12.17
C GLY A 137 12.43 13.81 13.35
N ALA A 138 11.13 13.94 13.59
CA ALA A 138 10.46 13.27 14.70
C ALA A 138 10.35 11.76 14.46
N PRO A 139 10.48 10.93 15.51
CA PRO A 139 10.20 9.52 15.41
C PRO A 139 8.70 9.31 15.09
N PRO A 140 8.34 8.34 14.25
CA PRO A 140 6.95 7.99 14.00
C PRO A 140 6.29 7.44 15.27
N GLU A 141 5.11 7.96 15.61
CA GLU A 141 4.28 7.49 16.71
C GLU A 141 3.18 6.55 16.18
N LEU A 142 3.06 5.36 16.76
CA LEU A 142 2.00 4.42 16.41
C LEU A 142 0.70 4.82 17.14
N LEU A 143 -0.31 5.27 16.41
CA LEU A 143 -1.63 5.60 16.95
C LEU A 143 -2.56 4.40 17.05
N GLY A 144 -2.39 3.41 16.17
CA GLY A 144 -3.22 2.22 16.17
C GLY A 144 -2.75 1.16 15.18
N ARG A 145 -3.13 -0.08 15.43
CA ARG A 145 -2.80 -1.24 14.58
C ARG A 145 -3.92 -2.25 14.54
N THR A 146 -3.91 -3.12 13.54
CA THR A 146 -4.81 -4.29 13.58
C THR A 146 -4.45 -5.19 14.77
N ARG A 147 -5.47 -5.69 15.46
CA ARG A 147 -5.36 -6.69 16.52
C ARG A 147 -5.39 -8.12 16.00
N ASP A 148 -5.83 -8.30 14.76
CA ASP A 148 -6.03 -9.60 14.13
C ASP A 148 -5.56 -9.59 12.66
N ASP A 149 -6.47 -9.78 11.72
CA ASP A 149 -6.20 -9.82 10.29
C ASP A 149 -5.84 -8.39 9.81
N ALA A 150 -4.89 -8.26 8.90
CA ALA A 150 -4.71 -7.02 8.16
C ALA A 150 -5.84 -6.85 7.13
N ALA A 151 -6.11 -5.62 6.70
CA ALA A 151 -7.13 -5.32 5.70
C ALA A 151 -6.92 -6.13 4.39
N GLY A 152 -5.68 -6.24 3.91
CA GLY A 152 -5.37 -7.05 2.73
C GLY A 152 -5.64 -8.54 2.93
N GLU A 153 -5.31 -9.09 4.10
CA GLU A 153 -5.61 -10.47 4.44
C GLU A 153 -7.12 -10.72 4.57
N ALA A 154 -7.88 -9.75 5.08
CA ALA A 154 -9.34 -9.81 5.14
C ALA A 154 -9.94 -9.88 3.72
N PHE A 155 -9.42 -9.11 2.77
CA PHE A 155 -9.79 -9.22 1.36
C PHE A 155 -9.46 -10.60 0.78
N ASP A 156 -8.24 -11.09 0.99
CA ASP A 156 -7.83 -12.39 0.45
C ASP A 156 -8.68 -13.54 1.02
N LYS A 157 -8.96 -13.53 2.33
CA LYS A 157 -9.80 -14.53 3.00
C LYS A 157 -11.25 -14.50 2.54
N THR A 158 -11.81 -13.32 2.30
CA THR A 158 -13.20 -13.19 1.83
C THR A 158 -13.32 -13.53 0.34
N ALA A 159 -12.33 -13.15 -0.47
CA ALA A 159 -12.25 -13.51 -1.89
C ALA A 159 -12.25 -15.03 -2.10
N GLN A 160 -11.55 -15.78 -1.25
CA GLN A 160 -11.61 -17.25 -1.27
C GLN A 160 -13.02 -17.79 -1.06
N LEU A 161 -13.77 -17.23 -0.11
CA LEU A 161 -15.16 -17.65 0.17
C LEU A 161 -16.09 -17.36 -1.02
N LEU A 162 -15.79 -16.31 -1.80
CA LEU A 162 -16.51 -15.94 -3.02
C LEU A 162 -16.02 -16.69 -4.28
N GLY A 163 -15.00 -17.55 -4.16
CA GLY A 163 -14.44 -18.30 -5.28
C GLY A 163 -13.61 -17.46 -6.26
N LEU A 164 -12.96 -16.39 -5.78
CA LEU A 164 -12.16 -15.47 -6.59
C LEU A 164 -10.67 -15.82 -6.64
N GLY A 165 -10.21 -16.77 -5.83
CA GLY A 165 -8.80 -17.20 -5.81
C GLY A 165 -7.90 -16.28 -4.98
N TYR A 166 -6.60 -16.30 -5.30
CA TYR A 166 -5.54 -15.55 -4.60
C TYR A 166 -4.51 -14.99 -5.60
N PRO A 167 -4.07 -13.71 -5.47
CA PRO A 167 -4.50 -12.72 -4.48
C PRO A 167 -5.92 -12.21 -4.74
N GLY A 168 -6.70 -12.04 -3.66
CA GLY A 168 -8.12 -11.76 -3.72
C GLY A 168 -8.48 -10.28 -3.78
N GLY A 169 -7.66 -9.41 -3.18
CA GLY A 169 -7.88 -7.96 -3.15
C GLY A 169 -8.17 -7.32 -4.52
N PRO A 170 -7.35 -7.55 -5.57
CA PRO A 170 -7.61 -6.99 -6.90
C PRO A 170 -8.92 -7.46 -7.54
N GLU A 171 -9.30 -8.73 -7.34
CA GLU A 171 -10.55 -9.25 -7.90
C GLU A 171 -11.77 -8.71 -7.17
N ILE A 172 -11.69 -8.52 -5.85
CA ILE A 172 -12.74 -7.84 -5.08
C ILE A 172 -12.90 -6.41 -5.59
N ASP A 173 -11.82 -5.64 -5.70
CA ASP A 173 -11.87 -4.25 -6.18
C ASP A 173 -12.46 -4.14 -7.59
N ARG A 174 -12.01 -5.02 -8.50
CA ARG A 174 -12.52 -5.08 -9.87
C ARG A 174 -14.03 -5.35 -9.93
N LEU A 175 -14.53 -6.26 -9.10
CA LEU A 175 -15.95 -6.65 -9.08
C LEU A 175 -16.82 -5.67 -8.29
N ALA A 176 -16.28 -5.08 -7.23
CA ALA A 176 -16.97 -4.11 -6.38
C ALA A 176 -17.36 -2.84 -7.14
N ALA A 177 -16.57 -2.44 -8.15
CA ALA A 177 -16.87 -1.29 -9.01
C ALA A 177 -18.25 -1.35 -9.69
N ASP A 178 -18.76 -2.56 -9.95
CA ASP A 178 -20.06 -2.80 -10.60
C ASP A 178 -21.16 -3.28 -9.62
N GLY A 179 -20.86 -3.34 -8.31
CA GLY A 179 -21.78 -3.86 -7.28
C GLY A 179 -22.50 -2.79 -6.47
N ASP A 180 -23.55 -3.20 -5.75
CA ASP A 180 -24.20 -2.36 -4.74
C ASP A 180 -23.57 -2.52 -3.34
N PRO A 181 -22.87 -1.52 -2.79
CA PRO A 181 -22.29 -1.60 -1.45
C PRO A 181 -23.34 -1.71 -0.34
N ALA A 182 -24.60 -1.35 -0.59
CA ALA A 182 -25.70 -1.47 0.36
C ALA A 182 -26.40 -2.85 0.32
N PHE A 183 -25.92 -3.79 -0.52
CA PHE A 183 -26.55 -5.08 -0.72
C PHE A 183 -26.61 -5.94 0.56
N HIS A 184 -25.57 -5.88 1.38
CA HIS A 184 -25.51 -6.58 2.66
C HIS A 184 -24.73 -5.78 3.70
N ASP A 185 -25.21 -5.77 4.93
CA ASP A 185 -24.59 -5.01 6.01
C ASP A 185 -23.59 -5.88 6.78
N PHE A 186 -22.34 -5.92 6.29
CA PHE A 186 -21.26 -6.63 6.96
C PHE A 186 -20.74 -5.85 8.19
N PRO A 187 -20.23 -6.54 9.23
CA PRO A 187 -19.81 -5.91 10.47
C PRO A 187 -18.60 -4.97 10.27
N ARG A 188 -18.67 -3.81 10.92
CA ARG A 188 -17.60 -2.79 10.97
C ARG A 188 -16.99 -2.77 12.36
N SER A 189 -16.16 -3.76 12.67
CA SER A 189 -15.57 -3.91 13.99
C SER A 189 -14.44 -2.90 14.21
N ARG A 190 -14.67 -1.97 15.15
CA ARG A 190 -13.64 -1.07 15.67
C ARG A 190 -13.53 -1.24 17.17
N PRO A 191 -12.34 -1.51 17.71
CA PRO A 191 -12.13 -1.46 19.14
C PRO A 191 -12.41 -0.05 19.68
N GLU A 192 -13.18 0.05 20.76
CA GLU A 192 -13.50 1.34 21.39
C GLU A 192 -12.29 1.90 22.17
N SER A 193 -11.47 1.01 22.75
CA SER A 193 -10.29 1.37 23.50
C SER A 193 -9.10 0.44 23.27
N ASP A 194 -7.88 0.97 23.37
CA ASP A 194 -6.62 0.22 23.31
C ASP A 194 -6.39 -0.64 24.56
N GLU A 195 -5.29 -1.38 24.61
CA GLU A 195 -4.94 -2.23 25.77
C GLU A 195 -4.78 -1.43 27.08
N ASP A 196 -4.55 -0.12 26.98
CA ASP A 196 -4.36 0.82 28.08
C ASP A 196 -5.62 1.69 28.38
N GLY A 197 -6.74 1.43 27.69
CA GLY A 197 -8.02 2.11 27.90
C GLY A 197 -8.16 3.48 27.23
N ARG A 198 -7.29 3.85 26.28
CA ARG A 198 -7.38 5.10 25.49
C ARG A 198 -8.25 4.89 24.26
N ALA A 199 -8.78 5.97 23.66
CA ALA A 199 -9.53 5.89 22.41
C ALA A 199 -8.69 5.15 21.35
N ALA A 200 -9.13 3.97 20.93
CA ALA A 200 -8.37 3.13 20.02
C ALA A 200 -8.56 3.58 18.58
N HIS A 201 -7.44 3.83 17.90
CA HIS A 201 -7.36 3.83 16.43
C HIS A 201 -6.96 2.44 15.90
N ASP A 202 -7.19 1.41 16.70
CA ASP A 202 -6.94 0.02 16.33
C ASP A 202 -7.99 -0.50 15.34
N PHE A 203 -7.63 -1.60 14.68
CA PHE A 203 -8.46 -2.25 13.66
C PHE A 203 -8.75 -3.71 14.05
N SER A 204 -9.89 -4.24 13.58
CA SER A 204 -10.22 -5.67 13.65
C SER A 204 -11.04 -6.06 12.43
N PHE A 205 -10.56 -7.07 11.70
CA PHE A 205 -11.20 -7.58 10.49
C PHE A 205 -11.53 -9.08 10.55
N SER A 206 -11.10 -9.80 11.59
CA SER A 206 -11.37 -11.25 11.74
C SER A 206 -12.86 -11.61 11.74
N GLY A 207 -13.70 -10.72 12.27
CA GLY A 207 -15.16 -10.87 12.27
C GLY A 207 -15.79 -10.86 10.87
N LEU A 208 -15.17 -10.13 9.92
CA LEU A 208 -15.70 -9.96 8.57
C LEU A 208 -15.73 -11.28 7.81
N LYS A 209 -14.62 -12.03 7.80
CA LYS A 209 -14.57 -13.38 7.19
C LYS A 209 -15.66 -14.27 7.76
N THR A 210 -15.83 -14.25 9.07
CA THR A 210 -16.79 -15.10 9.78
C THR A 210 -18.23 -14.74 9.40
N SER A 211 -18.54 -13.45 9.28
CA SER A 211 -19.84 -12.97 8.82
C SER A 211 -20.12 -13.38 7.37
N VAL A 212 -19.16 -13.21 6.45
CA VAL A 212 -19.28 -13.68 5.06
C VAL A 212 -19.49 -15.19 5.00
N LEU A 213 -18.76 -15.97 5.80
CA LEU A 213 -18.93 -17.41 5.87
C LEU A 213 -20.33 -17.81 6.31
N TYR A 214 -20.88 -17.16 7.35
CA TYR A 214 -22.23 -17.47 7.83
C TYR A 214 -23.30 -17.06 6.83
N TYR A 215 -23.17 -15.88 6.22
CA TYR A 215 -24.04 -15.44 5.14
C TYR A 215 -24.13 -16.49 4.02
N LEU A 216 -23.01 -17.05 3.59
CA LEU A 216 -22.98 -18.06 2.52
C LEU A 216 -23.43 -19.46 2.98
N LYS A 217 -23.36 -19.76 4.28
CA LYS A 217 -23.76 -21.07 4.85
C LYS A 217 -25.27 -21.27 4.87
N ASP A 218 -26.04 -20.19 4.87
CA ASP A 218 -27.50 -20.25 4.85
C ASP A 218 -28.07 -20.77 3.52
N PHE A 219 -27.22 -20.85 2.47
CA PHE A 219 -27.56 -21.41 1.17
C PHE A 219 -27.09 -22.86 1.01
N SER A 220 -27.94 -23.72 0.45
CA SER A 220 -27.50 -25.04 -0.04
C SER A 220 -26.43 -24.89 -1.15
N TYR A 221 -25.75 -25.98 -1.51
CA TYR A 221 -24.65 -25.92 -2.49
C TYR A 221 -25.09 -25.32 -3.84
N GLU A 222 -26.22 -25.77 -4.39
CA GLU A 222 -26.74 -25.29 -5.68
C GLU A 222 -27.27 -23.85 -5.59
N GLU A 223 -27.93 -23.49 -4.49
CA GLU A 223 -28.42 -22.13 -4.27
C GLU A 223 -27.26 -21.14 -4.13
N ARG A 224 -26.23 -21.51 -3.37
CA ARG A 224 -25.03 -20.70 -3.19
C ARG A 224 -24.33 -20.42 -4.51
N ARG A 225 -24.24 -21.43 -5.38
CA ARG A 225 -23.63 -21.25 -6.70
C ARG A 225 -24.41 -20.23 -7.53
N ARG A 226 -25.74 -20.36 -7.62
CA ARG A 226 -26.59 -19.40 -8.35
C ARG A 226 -26.52 -18.00 -7.73
N HIS A 227 -26.53 -17.92 -6.40
CA HIS A 227 -26.44 -16.68 -5.65
C HIS A 227 -25.12 -15.95 -5.95
N LEU A 228 -23.99 -16.67 -5.90
CA LEU A 228 -22.67 -16.14 -6.24
C LEU A 228 -22.49 -15.87 -7.75
N GLU A 229 -23.31 -16.43 -8.63
CA GLU A 229 -23.32 -16.06 -10.06
C GLU A 229 -24.07 -14.74 -10.27
N GLN A 230 -25.09 -14.45 -9.46
CA GLN A 230 -25.93 -13.26 -9.58
C GLN A 230 -25.42 -12.05 -8.80
N HIS A 231 -24.91 -12.26 -7.59
CA HIS A 231 -24.64 -11.21 -6.60
C HIS A 231 -23.18 -11.08 -6.20
N ARG A 232 -22.25 -11.61 -7.02
CA ARG A 232 -20.82 -11.56 -6.67
C ARG A 232 -20.30 -10.13 -6.56
N ALA A 233 -20.66 -9.29 -7.52
CA ALA A 233 -20.26 -7.88 -7.55
C ALA A 233 -20.80 -7.14 -6.31
N ASP A 234 -22.08 -7.34 -6.01
CA ASP A 234 -22.74 -6.76 -4.83
C ASP A 234 -22.08 -7.19 -3.52
N LEU A 235 -21.74 -8.47 -3.37
CA LEU A 235 -21.02 -8.96 -2.20
C LEU A 235 -19.60 -8.39 -2.11
N CYS A 236 -18.89 -8.27 -3.24
CA CYS A 236 -17.57 -7.63 -3.26
C CYS A 236 -17.66 -6.16 -2.84
N ALA A 237 -18.66 -5.42 -3.33
CA ALA A 237 -18.90 -4.03 -2.98
C ALA A 237 -19.22 -3.87 -1.49
N ALA A 238 -20.12 -4.69 -0.93
CA ALA A 238 -20.46 -4.67 0.48
C ALA A 238 -19.26 -5.01 1.40
N ILE A 239 -18.42 -5.96 1.00
CA ILE A 239 -17.19 -6.32 1.73
C ILE A 239 -16.17 -5.17 1.67
N GLN A 240 -15.96 -4.58 0.48
CA GLN A 240 -15.05 -3.46 0.30
C GLN A 240 -15.49 -2.26 1.14
N GLU A 241 -16.79 -1.93 1.13
CA GLU A 241 -17.36 -0.85 1.94
C GLU A 241 -17.10 -1.08 3.43
N ALA A 242 -17.36 -2.28 3.96
CA ALA A 242 -17.13 -2.57 5.37
C ALA A 242 -15.65 -2.40 5.78
N VAL A 243 -14.70 -2.79 4.92
CA VAL A 243 -13.26 -2.61 5.18
C VAL A 243 -12.87 -1.13 5.06
N VAL A 244 -13.34 -0.43 4.02
CA VAL A 244 -13.09 0.99 3.78
C VAL A 244 -13.59 1.82 4.95
N ASP A 245 -14.81 1.57 5.44
CA ASP A 245 -15.42 2.32 6.53
C ASP A 245 -14.61 2.22 7.83
N VAL A 246 -14.11 1.03 8.15
CA VAL A 246 -13.27 0.81 9.34
C VAL A 246 -11.94 1.56 9.21
N LEU A 247 -11.30 1.50 8.04
CA LEU A 247 -10.04 2.20 7.75
C LEU A 247 -10.22 3.73 7.76
N ALA A 248 -11.24 4.22 7.05
CA ALA A 248 -11.58 5.63 6.95
C ALA A 248 -11.94 6.22 8.31
N GLY A 249 -12.78 5.53 9.07
CA GLY A 249 -13.24 5.98 10.38
C GLY A 249 -12.08 6.23 11.34
N ALA A 250 -11.15 5.28 11.47
CA ALA A 250 -9.98 5.47 12.33
C ALA A 250 -9.05 6.58 11.83
N LEU A 251 -8.83 6.67 10.52
CA LEU A 251 -8.00 7.72 9.92
C LEU A 251 -8.57 9.12 10.19
N PHE A 252 -9.88 9.32 9.99
CA PHE A 252 -10.52 10.61 10.19
C PHE A 252 -10.69 10.96 11.67
N ASP A 253 -11.04 10.00 12.52
CA ASP A 253 -11.12 10.24 13.96
C ASP A 253 -9.74 10.66 14.52
N ALA A 254 -8.65 10.06 14.06
CA ALA A 254 -7.31 10.47 14.44
C ALA A 254 -6.93 11.85 13.86
N ALA A 255 -7.27 12.12 12.60
CA ALA A 255 -7.02 13.41 11.97
C ALA A 255 -7.73 14.55 12.73
N ASP A 256 -9.00 14.37 13.09
CA ASP A 256 -9.78 15.36 13.85
C ASP A 256 -9.17 15.62 15.24
N GLN A 257 -8.69 14.57 15.93
CA GLN A 257 -8.02 14.68 17.23
C GLN A 257 -6.68 15.43 17.14
N ILE A 258 -5.90 15.14 16.10
CA ILE A 258 -4.64 15.84 15.81
C ILE A 258 -4.92 17.30 15.46
N GLU A 259 -5.89 17.58 14.60
CA GLU A 259 -6.23 18.95 14.21
C GLU A 259 -6.64 19.81 15.42
N ALA A 260 -7.35 19.23 16.37
CA ALA A 260 -7.74 19.89 17.61
C ALA A 260 -6.57 20.23 18.55
N THR A 261 -5.40 19.58 18.42
CA THR A 261 -4.28 19.69 19.37
C THR A 261 -3.00 20.26 18.75
N ALA A 262 -2.68 19.87 17.53
CA ALA A 262 -1.46 20.21 16.79
C ALA A 262 -1.71 21.08 15.54
N GLY A 263 -2.98 21.22 15.12
CA GLY A 263 -3.37 21.96 13.91
C GLY A 263 -3.40 21.08 12.66
N ALA A 264 -3.55 21.73 11.50
CA ALA A 264 -3.75 21.03 10.23
C ALA A 264 -2.63 20.02 9.92
N THR A 265 -3.02 18.87 9.35
CA THR A 265 -2.11 17.78 9.00
C THR A 265 -2.38 17.25 7.60
N ASP A 266 -1.30 16.88 6.90
CA ASP A 266 -1.40 16.10 5.68
C ASP A 266 -1.75 14.64 6.00
N LEU A 267 -2.52 14.01 5.10
CA LEU A 267 -2.87 12.59 5.19
C LEU A 267 -2.16 11.80 4.09
N ALA A 268 -1.55 10.67 4.47
CA ALA A 268 -0.93 9.73 3.55
C ALA A 268 -1.55 8.33 3.68
N LEU A 269 -1.63 7.63 2.56
CA LEU A 269 -2.05 6.22 2.48
C LEU A 269 -0.99 5.43 1.74
N VAL A 270 -0.39 4.44 2.41
CA VAL A 270 0.66 3.60 1.84
C VAL A 270 0.30 2.13 1.93
N GLY A 271 0.87 1.33 1.03
CA GLY A 271 0.59 -0.09 0.91
C GLY A 271 -0.31 -0.44 -0.28
N GLY A 272 -0.54 -1.75 -0.44
CA GLY A 272 -1.16 -2.36 -1.63
C GLY A 272 -2.66 -2.64 -1.51
N VAL A 273 -3.32 -2.25 -0.42
CA VAL A 273 -4.77 -2.47 -0.26
C VAL A 273 -5.55 -1.57 -1.23
N GLN A 274 -6.47 -2.18 -1.98
CA GLN A 274 -7.20 -1.60 -3.12
C GLN A 274 -8.41 -0.74 -2.71
N CYS A 275 -8.35 -0.05 -1.57
CA CYS A 275 -9.43 0.81 -1.07
C CYS A 275 -9.26 2.28 -1.49
N ARG A 276 -8.36 2.57 -2.43
CA ARG A 276 -7.82 3.92 -2.67
C ARG A 276 -8.86 4.90 -3.23
N HIS A 277 -9.82 4.41 -3.99
CA HIS A 277 -10.85 5.24 -4.60
C HIS A 277 -11.97 5.56 -3.61
N ASP A 278 -12.35 4.61 -2.76
CA ASP A 278 -13.49 4.79 -1.85
C ASP A 278 -13.08 5.45 -0.53
N LEU A 279 -11.86 5.23 -0.03
CA LEU A 279 -11.28 6.04 1.05
C LEU A 279 -11.29 7.54 0.71
N ARG A 280 -11.12 7.90 -0.57
CA ARG A 280 -11.22 9.30 -1.05
C ARG A 280 -12.65 9.82 -1.08
N ARG A 281 -13.63 8.98 -1.42
CA ARG A 281 -15.04 9.40 -1.42
C ARG A 281 -15.46 9.79 -0.01
N GLY A 282 -15.05 9.03 1.00
CA GLY A 282 -15.24 9.37 2.41
C GLY A 282 -14.49 10.65 2.83
N ALA A 283 -13.27 10.86 2.31
CA ALA A 283 -12.40 11.99 2.66
C ALA A 283 -12.80 13.36 2.11
N SER A 284 -13.81 13.44 1.23
CA SER A 284 -14.13 14.67 0.48
C SER A 284 -14.53 15.86 1.37
N SER A 285 -14.72 15.65 2.68
CA SER A 285 -14.97 16.68 3.70
C SER A 285 -13.71 17.30 4.32
N LEU A 286 -12.52 16.71 4.16
CA LEU A 286 -11.26 17.21 4.71
C LEU A 286 -10.44 17.93 3.63
N ALA A 287 -10.13 19.19 3.86
CA ALA A 287 -9.65 20.12 2.83
C ALA A 287 -8.21 19.86 2.31
N ALA A 288 -7.48 18.85 2.82
CA ALA A 288 -6.07 18.61 2.49
C ALA A 288 -5.72 17.11 2.36
N TRP A 289 -6.40 16.37 1.48
CA TRP A 289 -5.96 15.02 1.11
C TRP A 289 -4.87 15.08 0.02
N ARG A 290 -3.63 14.69 0.35
CA ARG A 290 -2.56 14.52 -0.65
C ARG A 290 -2.34 13.05 -0.99
N ARG A 291 -2.10 12.77 -2.26
CA ARG A 291 -1.91 11.42 -2.79
C ARG A 291 -0.43 11.08 -2.79
N PHE A 292 -0.03 10.01 -2.09
CA PHE A 292 1.28 9.40 -2.32
C PHE A 292 1.15 7.89 -2.51
N SER A 293 1.42 7.44 -3.72
CA SER A 293 1.64 6.04 -4.04
C SER A 293 2.83 6.01 -4.96
N PRO A 294 3.72 5.02 -4.84
CA PRO A 294 4.70 4.79 -5.87
C PRO A 294 3.94 4.39 -7.13
N ARG A 295 3.99 5.19 -8.19
CA ARG A 295 3.50 4.77 -9.50
C ARG A 295 4.70 4.25 -10.28
N ARG A 296 4.67 2.99 -10.69
CA ARG A 296 5.56 2.54 -11.77
C ARG A 296 5.26 3.32 -13.04
N ARG A 297 6.33 3.71 -13.76
CA ARG A 297 6.28 4.01 -15.19
C ARG A 297 5.81 2.76 -15.93
N ALA A 298 4.55 2.71 -16.35
CA ALA A 298 4.10 1.70 -17.30
C ALA A 298 4.75 1.98 -18.67
N ARG A 299 5.93 1.41 -18.93
CA ARG A 299 6.43 1.25 -20.31
C ARG A 299 5.89 -0.06 -20.89
N ALA A 300 4.60 -0.09 -21.19
CA ALA A 300 4.12 -0.98 -22.23
C ALA A 300 4.67 -0.46 -23.57
N ARG A 301 5.81 -0.98 -24.03
CA ARG A 301 6.19 -0.85 -25.45
C ARG A 301 5.24 -1.72 -26.27
N CYS A 302 4.01 -1.26 -26.50
CA CYS A 302 3.28 -1.68 -27.69
C CYS A 302 3.87 -0.92 -28.88
N ARG A 303 4.57 -1.65 -29.74
CA ARG A 303 4.91 -1.15 -31.08
C ARG A 303 3.61 -0.98 -31.88
N SER A 304 3.57 0.15 -32.59
CA SER A 304 2.76 0.50 -33.78
C SER A 304 1.23 0.57 -33.65
N GLY A 305 0.70 1.75 -33.96
CA GLY A 305 -0.70 1.95 -34.39
C GLY A 305 -1.18 3.38 -34.13
N ALA A 306 -1.22 4.21 -35.16
CA ALA A 306 -1.59 5.62 -35.12
C ALA A 306 -3.08 5.84 -34.79
N GLY A 307 -3.40 6.98 -34.16
CA GLY A 307 -4.77 7.48 -34.04
C GLY A 307 -4.98 8.42 -32.86
N ALA A 308 -4.78 9.71 -33.09
CA ALA A 308 -5.11 10.79 -32.16
C ALA A 308 -6.60 10.78 -31.76
N LEU A 309 -6.92 11.24 -30.55
CA LEU A 309 -7.94 12.26 -30.29
C LEU A 309 -7.76 12.81 -28.87
N ALA A 310 -7.68 14.12 -28.80
CA ALA A 310 -7.54 14.94 -27.62
C ALA A 310 -8.91 15.31 -27.04
N ASP A 311 -9.05 15.30 -25.72
CA ASP A 311 -9.95 16.18 -24.95
C ASP A 311 -9.47 16.14 -23.48
N GLY A 312 -9.15 17.20 -22.75
CA GLY A 312 -9.49 18.60 -22.95
C GLY A 312 -10.34 19.19 -21.81
N GLY A 313 -10.22 18.70 -20.56
CA GLY A 313 -11.00 19.24 -19.43
C GLY A 313 -10.18 19.42 -18.15
N ARG A 314 -9.87 20.68 -17.79
CA ARG A 314 -9.28 21.09 -16.50
C ARG A 314 -10.37 21.15 -15.41
N PRO A 315 -10.12 20.75 -14.15
CA PRO A 315 -10.95 21.17 -13.03
C PRO A 315 -10.47 22.50 -12.43
N THR A 316 -11.45 23.37 -12.17
CA THR A 316 -11.37 24.71 -11.60
C THR A 316 -11.17 24.67 -10.09
N VAL A 317 -10.29 25.54 -9.56
CA VAL A 317 -10.12 25.78 -8.11
C VAL A 317 -11.28 26.63 -7.59
N VAL A 318 -11.97 26.15 -6.55
CA VAL A 318 -12.99 26.94 -5.83
C VAL A 318 -12.45 27.27 -4.43
N ALA A 319 -12.42 28.56 -4.09
CA ALA A 319 -12.01 29.07 -2.79
C ALA A 319 -13.11 28.85 -1.72
N PRO A 320 -12.76 28.80 -0.42
CA PRO A 320 -13.67 28.34 0.63
C PRO A 320 -14.67 29.43 1.02
N GLY A 321 -15.96 29.13 0.88
CA GLY A 321 -17.05 29.95 1.36
C GLY A 321 -18.42 29.44 0.91
N ALA A 322 -19.18 28.87 1.87
CA ALA A 322 -20.56 28.38 1.78
C ALA A 322 -20.76 26.95 1.22
N LEU A 323 -20.76 25.96 2.12
CA LEU A 323 -21.31 24.63 1.87
C LEU A 323 -22.63 24.46 2.63
N ALA A 324 -23.73 24.69 1.91
CA ALA A 324 -25.03 24.12 2.24
C ALA A 324 -25.60 23.50 0.95
N ARG A 325 -25.86 22.18 1.02
CA ARG A 325 -26.54 21.32 0.03
C ARG A 325 -25.74 20.99 -1.23
N LEU A 326 -25.52 19.70 -1.44
CA LEU A 326 -25.82 18.99 -2.69
C LEU A 326 -25.69 17.47 -2.46
N ARG A 327 -26.77 16.87 -1.94
CA ARG A 327 -27.12 15.48 -2.26
C ARG A 327 -27.72 15.48 -3.67
N SER A 328 -27.41 14.43 -4.42
CA SER A 328 -27.88 14.10 -5.79
C SER A 328 -27.07 14.73 -6.93
N GLN A 329 -26.22 13.90 -7.54
CA GLN A 329 -26.36 13.50 -8.95
C GLN A 329 -25.44 12.30 -9.25
N ARG A 330 -26.06 11.21 -9.71
CA ARG A 330 -25.42 10.02 -10.28
C ARG A 330 -25.01 10.33 -11.73
N GLY A 331 -23.83 9.87 -12.15
CA GLY A 331 -23.40 9.84 -13.54
C GLY A 331 -22.21 8.91 -13.70
N GLY A 332 -22.41 7.81 -14.45
CA GLY A 332 -21.41 6.76 -14.66
C GLY A 332 -20.23 7.22 -15.52
N LEU A 333 -19.06 6.66 -15.24
CA LEU A 333 -17.90 6.70 -16.12
C LEU A 333 -17.24 5.32 -16.16
N SER A 334 -16.79 5.00 -17.37
CA SER A 334 -16.44 3.70 -17.91
C SER A 334 -15.19 3.04 -17.32
N SER A 335 -15.25 1.70 -17.32
CA SER A 335 -14.17 0.73 -17.12
C SER A 335 -12.79 1.14 -17.62
N CYS A 336 -11.77 1.02 -16.78
CA CYS A 336 -10.36 0.93 -17.17
C CYS A 336 -9.70 -0.25 -16.43
N ALA A 337 -8.91 -1.01 -17.19
CA ALA A 337 -8.50 -2.38 -16.94
C ALA A 337 -7.32 -2.55 -15.96
N GLY A 338 -7.33 -3.70 -15.28
CA GLY A 338 -6.15 -4.47 -14.81
C GLY A 338 -5.20 -3.79 -13.84
N PHE A 339 -5.29 -4.12 -12.54
CA PHE A 339 -4.34 -3.66 -11.52
C PHE A 339 -3.51 -4.82 -10.96
N GLU A 340 -2.19 -4.76 -11.18
CA GLU A 340 -1.22 -5.72 -10.64
C GLU A 340 -0.87 -5.42 -9.18
N TYR A 341 -0.61 -6.49 -8.42
CA TYR A 341 -0.24 -6.47 -7.01
C TYR A 341 1.23 -6.04 -6.87
N HIS A 342 1.50 -4.88 -6.26
CA HIS A 342 2.85 -4.33 -6.21
C HIS A 342 3.42 -4.30 -4.78
N ARG A 343 4.54 -5.00 -4.58
CA ARG A 343 5.44 -4.79 -3.44
C ARG A 343 6.69 -4.07 -3.91
N THR A 344 6.73 -2.78 -3.62
CA THR A 344 7.72 -1.84 -4.13
C THR A 344 9.09 -2.00 -3.47
N LEU A 345 10.14 -1.78 -4.25
CA LEU A 345 11.50 -1.53 -3.79
C LEU A 345 11.59 -0.09 -3.26
N TRP A 346 11.79 0.10 -1.97
CA TRP A 346 11.87 1.43 -1.32
C TRP A 346 13.32 1.85 -1.13
N LEU A 347 13.70 3.11 -1.28
CA LEU A 347 15.06 3.58 -0.94
C LEU A 347 15.07 4.99 -0.34
N PHE A 348 16.15 5.32 0.36
CA PHE A 348 16.26 6.51 1.22
C PHE A 348 17.34 7.47 0.71
N SER A 349 17.14 8.76 0.97
CA SER A 349 18.03 9.88 0.69
C SER A 349 18.20 10.72 1.96
N GLU A 350 19.23 11.55 2.06
CA GLU A 350 19.35 12.59 3.11
C GLU A 350 18.18 13.59 3.12
N GLN A 351 17.31 13.54 2.10
CA GLN A 351 16.09 14.32 1.96
C GLN A 351 14.86 13.69 2.66
N VAL A 352 14.93 12.45 3.13
CA VAL A 352 13.85 11.86 3.92
C VAL A 352 13.94 12.46 5.32
N PRO A 353 12.85 13.00 5.91
CA PRO A 353 12.91 13.73 7.17
C PRO A 353 13.34 12.88 8.37
N PHE A 354 13.59 11.58 8.24
CA PHE A 354 14.01 10.71 9.34
C PHE A 354 15.53 10.55 9.37
N ARG A 355 16.15 10.87 10.53
CA ARG A 355 17.55 10.51 10.78
C ARG A 355 17.64 9.03 11.14
N PHE A 356 18.18 8.22 10.24
CA PHE A 356 18.62 6.86 10.55
C PHE A 356 20.07 6.89 11.00
N SER A 357 20.38 6.18 12.09
CA SER A 357 21.74 6.06 12.63
C SER A 357 22.67 5.44 11.58
N SER A 358 23.41 6.27 10.85
CA SER A 358 24.54 5.86 10.02
C SER A 358 25.83 6.28 10.73
N ALA A 359 26.77 5.35 10.87
CA ALA A 359 28.01 5.57 11.63
C ALA A 359 29.14 6.24 10.81
N ASN A 360 28.83 6.88 9.68
CA ASN A 360 29.87 7.43 8.81
C ASN A 360 29.46 8.74 8.12
N GLU A 361 29.64 9.85 8.84
CA GLU A 361 29.64 11.20 8.27
C GLU A 361 30.98 11.42 7.54
N GLY A 362 31.00 11.45 6.20
CA GLY A 362 32.26 11.75 5.52
C GLY A 362 32.34 11.75 3.99
N LYS A 363 31.32 11.31 3.23
CA LYS A 363 31.35 11.41 1.76
C LYS A 363 30.05 11.94 1.19
N ALA A 364 30.12 13.20 0.75
CA ALA A 364 29.20 13.81 -0.18
C ALA A 364 29.56 13.35 -1.61
N ALA A 365 29.02 12.20 -2.01
CA ALA A 365 29.02 11.74 -3.40
C ALA A 365 27.62 11.22 -3.70
N ARG A 366 27.15 11.35 -4.94
CA ARG A 366 25.80 10.96 -5.38
C ARG A 366 25.57 9.47 -5.09
N ARG A 367 25.00 9.16 -3.91
CA ARG A 367 24.85 7.78 -3.43
C ARG A 367 23.94 6.99 -4.35
N THR A 368 24.50 6.03 -5.08
CA THR A 368 23.70 5.01 -5.75
C THR A 368 23.49 3.87 -4.78
N ILE A 369 22.23 3.64 -4.41
CA ILE A 369 21.85 2.60 -3.44
C ILE A 369 20.90 1.63 -4.13
N VAL A 370 21.09 0.33 -3.88
CA VAL A 370 20.12 -0.70 -4.20
C VAL A 370 19.39 -1.11 -2.92
N CYS A 371 18.07 -1.21 -2.95
CA CYS A 371 17.33 -1.86 -1.86
C CYS A 371 16.86 -3.22 -2.27
N LEU A 372 16.69 -4.07 -1.29
CA LEU A 372 16.10 -5.38 -1.44
C LEU A 372 14.94 -5.47 -0.44
N ASN A 373 13.72 -5.31 -0.95
CA ASN A 373 12.51 -5.52 -0.17
C ASN A 373 12.11 -7.00 -0.27
N VAL A 374 12.43 -7.75 0.79
CA VAL A 374 12.08 -9.16 0.96
C VAL A 374 11.01 -9.25 2.05
N SER A 375 9.81 -8.77 1.73
CA SER A 375 8.64 -8.95 2.59
C SER A 375 7.58 -9.83 1.92
N ALA A 376 6.93 -10.60 2.78
CA ALA A 376 6.10 -11.75 2.48
C ALA A 376 4.73 -11.44 1.95
#